data_AF-W7WB15-F1
#
_entry.id   AF-W7WB15-F1
#
_cell.length_a   1.000
_cell.length_b   1.000
_cell.length_c   1.000
_cell.angle_alpha   90.00
_cell.angle_beta   90.00
_cell.angle_gamma   90.00
#
_symmetry.space_group_name_H-M   'P 1'
#
loop_
_entity.id
_entity.type
_entity.pdbx_description
1 polymer ?
#
loop_
_entity_poly.entity_id
_entity_poly.type
_entity_poly.pdbx_seq_one_letter_code
_entity_poly.pdbx_strand_id
1 'polypeptide(L)'
;MPAPQRQTDDSPVACAQARTGDRAWFLVESKWEDPVWVLAPGNALEERQPVRLRWDFKLQDGRRFTDQRHAALLETSRQLVALIRSRSLSTGLPLRPSTVAQYFHTLRCLLQWMSGEGFSRFSLLDPPGLLQFQQWLRSRPLAGRSPQRAPGTLQRHLYLLAYFQRFRDELDDCLSFDPFAGSDHRQLAGAHNGLRRPWPYTPDSVTVPLVQAAIDIVTRDAPAVLRAWETYRKAVAGGRGSDHAHTGRATRALQRASAGMADADSSVRSVRELVRRTDLLYAACFVVISYLVGPRVSEILHLKAGCVQRRSAEGASEPVTVIVGAIFKRQSGYHGRAHEWVAPPAAVQAVAVLEALSAGHRAVAGREELWLRRWRGNGATEWHELEPERLEIPSTARVSIQLGRFGAWLGLTHEAGRGS
;
A
#
# COMPACT_ATOMS: atom_id res chain seq x y z
N MET A 1 55.06 -24.99 -31.99
CA MET A 1 53.98 -23.99 -31.95
C MET A 1 53.33 -24.04 -30.57
N PRO A 2 53.20 -22.91 -29.86
CA PRO A 2 52.89 -22.91 -28.42
C PRO A 2 51.37 -22.85 -28.15
N ALA A 3 51.00 -23.37 -26.97
CA ALA A 3 49.65 -23.47 -26.43
C ALA A 3 49.03 -22.10 -26.08
N PRO A 4 47.69 -21.94 -26.12
CA PRO A 4 47.06 -20.73 -25.65
C PRO A 4 46.91 -20.76 -24.12
N GLN A 5 47.44 -19.73 -23.49
CA GLN A 5 47.41 -19.48 -22.05
C GLN A 5 45.97 -19.19 -21.59
N ARG A 6 45.55 -19.87 -20.51
CA ARG A 6 44.42 -19.43 -19.68
C ARG A 6 44.85 -18.19 -18.90
N GLN A 7 44.31 -17.03 -19.23
CA GLN A 7 44.33 -15.87 -18.34
C GLN A 7 43.18 -16.02 -17.34
N THR A 8 43.52 -16.48 -16.15
CA THR A 8 42.76 -16.27 -14.93
C THR A 8 43.00 -14.83 -14.49
N ASP A 9 42.03 -13.96 -14.72
CA ASP A 9 41.99 -12.62 -14.12
C ASP A 9 40.92 -12.60 -13.01
N ASP A 10 41.14 -13.42 -11.98
CA ASP A 10 40.40 -13.36 -10.72
C ASP A 10 41.01 -12.24 -9.86
N SER A 11 40.68 -11.00 -10.23
CA SER A 11 41.07 -9.82 -9.46
C SER A 11 39.96 -9.46 -8.47
N PRO A 12 40.16 -9.61 -7.14
CA PRO A 12 39.10 -9.38 -6.14
C PRO A 12 38.58 -7.92 -6.10
N VAL A 13 39.32 -6.99 -6.70
CA VAL A 13 38.97 -5.57 -6.83
C VAL A 13 37.85 -5.34 -7.86
N ALA A 14 37.81 -6.13 -8.94
CA ALA A 14 36.78 -6.02 -9.98
C ALA A 14 35.40 -6.50 -9.47
N CYS A 15 35.38 -7.54 -8.62
CA CYS A 15 34.16 -8.02 -7.98
C CYS A 15 33.61 -7.00 -6.96
N ALA A 16 34.47 -6.27 -6.26
CA ALA A 16 34.08 -5.22 -5.32
C ALA A 16 33.53 -3.96 -6.01
N GLN A 17 34.08 -3.59 -7.17
CA GLN A 17 33.58 -2.45 -7.97
C GLN A 17 32.26 -2.77 -8.69
N ALA A 18 32.06 -4.01 -9.17
CA ALA A 18 30.77 -4.44 -9.70
C ALA A 18 29.66 -4.46 -8.62
N ARG A 19 30.01 -4.84 -7.38
CA ARG A 19 29.07 -4.86 -6.24
C ARG A 19 28.63 -3.47 -5.77
N THR A 20 29.38 -2.40 -6.04
CA THR A 20 29.08 -1.05 -5.54
C THR A 20 28.15 -0.27 -6.49
N GLY A 21 28.27 -0.47 -7.81
CA GLY A 21 27.34 0.12 -8.79
C GLY A 21 25.91 -0.41 -8.68
N ASP A 22 25.74 -1.68 -8.32
CA ASP A 22 24.45 -2.36 -8.23
C ASP A 22 23.69 -2.09 -6.91
N ARG A 23 24.32 -1.40 -5.95
CA ARG A 23 23.71 -1.09 -4.64
C ARG A 23 22.95 0.24 -4.61
N ALA A 24 23.13 1.09 -5.62
CA ALA A 24 22.55 2.44 -5.65
C ALA A 24 21.12 2.48 -6.21
N TRP A 25 20.69 1.50 -7.02
CA TRP A 25 19.42 1.59 -7.74
C TRP A 25 18.18 1.52 -6.84
N PHE A 26 18.29 0.90 -5.66
CA PHE A 26 17.16 0.71 -4.74
C PHE A 26 17.14 1.68 -3.55
N LEU A 27 18.13 2.57 -3.43
CA LEU A 27 18.19 3.61 -2.42
C LEU A 27 18.00 4.97 -3.10
N VAL A 28 17.22 5.84 -2.47
CA VAL A 28 17.01 7.24 -2.91
C VAL A 28 17.41 8.13 -1.75
N GLU A 29 18.15 9.21 -1.99
CA GLU A 29 18.54 10.19 -0.95
C GLU A 29 19.23 9.58 0.30
N SER A 30 19.83 8.39 0.17
CA SER A 30 20.55 7.70 1.24
C SER A 30 21.63 6.80 0.66
N LYS A 31 22.68 6.56 1.45
CA LYS A 31 23.83 5.73 1.09
C LYS A 31 23.81 4.40 1.84
N TRP A 32 24.61 3.45 1.36
CA TRP A 32 24.75 2.13 1.96
C TRP A 32 25.09 2.16 3.45
N GLU A 33 26.00 3.06 3.84
CA GLU A 33 26.52 3.15 5.20
C GLU A 33 25.59 3.92 6.15
N ASP A 34 24.61 4.63 5.61
CA ASP A 34 23.74 5.50 6.40
C ASP A 34 22.98 4.72 7.48
N PRO A 35 22.71 5.34 8.64
CA PRO A 35 21.90 4.73 9.69
C PRO A 35 20.43 4.59 9.28
N VAL A 36 20.00 5.27 8.21
CA VAL A 36 18.65 5.21 7.67
C VAL A 36 18.72 5.02 6.17
N TRP A 37 18.19 3.91 5.69
CA TRP A 37 17.98 3.68 4.26
C TRP A 37 16.60 4.18 3.86
N VAL A 38 16.53 4.94 2.77
CA VAL A 38 15.29 5.37 2.13
C VAL A 38 15.18 4.60 0.83
N LEU A 39 14.20 3.69 0.75
CA LEU A 39 14.06 2.77 -0.39
C LEU A 39 13.43 3.48 -1.59
N ALA A 40 13.95 3.20 -2.78
CA ALA A 40 13.40 3.66 -4.04
C ALA A 40 11.94 3.20 -4.19
N PRO A 41 11.00 4.12 -4.45
CA PRO A 41 9.57 3.84 -4.48
C PRO A 41 9.22 2.92 -5.66
N GLY A 42 8.24 2.04 -5.45
CA GLY A 42 7.72 1.14 -6.46
C GLY A 42 6.45 1.66 -7.16
N ASN A 43 5.90 2.80 -6.76
CA ASN A 43 4.77 3.49 -7.40
C ASN A 43 4.58 4.88 -6.78
N ALA A 44 3.62 5.65 -7.30
CA ALA A 44 3.32 7.00 -6.85
C ALA A 44 2.84 7.09 -5.39
N LEU A 45 2.22 6.03 -4.84
CA LEU A 45 1.84 5.98 -3.42
C LEU A 45 3.08 5.91 -2.51
N GLU A 46 4.07 5.10 -2.89
CA GLU A 46 5.31 4.92 -2.14
C GLU A 46 6.26 6.12 -2.27
N GLU A 47 6.15 6.91 -3.34
CA GLU A 47 6.98 8.11 -3.54
C GLU A 47 6.68 9.21 -2.51
N ARG A 48 5.41 9.41 -2.15
CA ARG A 48 5.01 10.41 -1.13
C ARG A 48 5.31 9.96 0.30
N GLN A 49 5.28 8.66 0.55
CA GLN A 49 5.63 8.08 1.85
C GLN A 49 6.72 7.02 1.64
N PRO A 50 7.97 7.46 1.39
CA PRO A 50 9.05 6.54 1.12
C PRO A 50 9.30 5.65 2.33
N VAL A 51 9.58 4.38 2.05
CA VAL A 51 9.85 3.39 3.10
C VAL A 51 11.24 3.63 3.64
N ARG A 52 11.33 3.87 4.95
CA ARG A 52 12.59 4.14 5.65
C ARG A 52 12.95 2.97 6.56
N LEU A 53 14.14 2.40 6.38
CA LEU A 53 14.69 1.35 7.24
C LEU A 53 15.73 1.95 8.17
N ARG A 54 15.45 1.97 9.47
CA ARG A 54 16.34 2.56 10.49
C ARG A 54 17.22 1.49 11.12
N TRP A 55 18.51 1.49 10.81
CA TRP A 55 19.51 0.55 11.32
C TRP A 55 20.00 0.89 12.74
N ASP A 56 19.78 2.12 13.21
CA ASP A 56 20.25 2.65 14.49
C ASP A 56 19.44 2.20 15.74
N PHE A 57 18.80 1.04 15.67
CA PHE A 57 17.94 0.55 16.75
C PHE A 57 18.73 -0.06 17.91
N LYS A 58 18.12 -0.05 19.10
CA LYS A 58 18.69 -0.66 20.30
C LYS A 58 18.47 -2.17 20.31
N LEU A 59 19.51 -2.90 20.67
CA LEU A 59 19.51 -4.33 20.97
C LEU A 59 19.25 -4.59 22.46
N GLN A 60 19.15 -5.87 22.86
CA GLN A 60 18.85 -6.27 24.24
C GLN A 60 19.99 -5.95 25.21
N ASP A 61 21.23 -5.90 24.70
CA ASP A 61 22.41 -5.45 25.44
C ASP A 61 22.48 -3.92 25.66
N GLY A 62 21.42 -3.19 25.25
CA GLY A 62 21.30 -1.74 25.39
C GLY A 62 22.09 -0.92 24.37
N ARG A 63 22.93 -1.56 23.55
CA ARG A 63 23.78 -0.93 22.52
C ARG A 63 23.00 -0.69 21.22
N ARG A 64 23.54 0.17 20.35
CA ARG A 64 22.95 0.38 19.02
C ARG A 64 23.49 -0.66 18.06
N PHE A 65 22.66 -1.16 17.16
CA PHE A 65 23.09 -2.09 16.13
C PHE A 65 24.13 -1.50 15.16
N THR A 66 24.23 -0.17 15.09
CA THR A 66 25.27 0.55 14.34
C THR A 66 26.62 0.62 15.04
N ASP A 67 26.75 0.11 16.27
CA ASP A 67 28.01 0.12 17.01
C ASP A 67 29.01 -0.88 16.41
N GLN A 68 30.31 -0.58 16.49
CA GLN A 68 31.39 -1.35 15.86
C GLN A 68 31.39 -2.84 16.22
N ARG A 69 30.94 -3.19 17.43
CA ARG A 69 30.81 -4.58 17.90
C ARG A 69 29.89 -5.44 17.00
N HIS A 70 28.90 -4.81 16.37
CA HIS A 70 27.92 -5.48 15.51
C HIS A 70 28.21 -5.29 14.02
N ALA A 71 29.36 -4.71 13.64
CA ALA A 71 29.67 -4.33 12.26
C ALA A 71 29.51 -5.50 11.25
N ALA A 72 29.98 -6.70 11.61
CA ALA A 72 29.85 -7.88 10.75
C ALA A 72 28.38 -8.30 10.54
N LEU A 73 27.59 -8.34 11.61
CA LEU A 73 26.15 -8.63 11.53
C LEU A 73 25.39 -7.54 10.77
N LEU A 74 25.76 -6.28 10.96
CA LEU A 74 25.16 -5.14 10.29
C LEU A 74 25.38 -5.22 8.78
N GLU A 75 26.62 -5.44 8.34
CA GLU A 75 26.93 -5.51 6.91
C GLU A 75 26.20 -6.69 6.24
N THR A 76 26.24 -7.87 6.86
CA THR A 76 25.51 -9.04 6.36
C THR A 76 24.00 -8.81 6.33
N SER A 77 23.45 -8.14 7.34
CA SER A 77 22.03 -7.79 7.39
C SER A 77 21.65 -6.82 6.28
N ARG A 78 22.52 -5.84 5.98
CA ARG A 78 22.36 -4.89 4.87
C ARG A 78 22.39 -5.61 3.53
N GLN A 79 23.35 -6.51 3.32
CA GLN A 79 23.45 -7.37 2.14
C GLN A 79 22.16 -8.17 1.94
N LEU A 80 21.70 -8.88 2.97
CA LEU A 80 20.46 -9.66 2.91
C LEU A 80 19.26 -8.81 2.49
N VAL A 81 19.07 -7.63 3.10
CA VAL A 81 17.95 -6.73 2.77
C VAL A 81 18.04 -6.23 1.32
N ALA A 82 19.24 -5.92 0.83
CA ALA A 82 19.47 -5.50 -0.55
C ALA A 82 19.14 -6.64 -1.54
N LEU A 83 19.56 -7.87 -1.24
CA LEU A 83 19.27 -9.04 -2.07
C LEU A 83 17.77 -9.35 -2.08
N ILE A 84 17.09 -9.27 -0.93
CA ILE A 84 15.63 -9.39 -0.82
C ILE A 84 14.93 -8.32 -1.68
N ARG A 85 15.40 -7.07 -1.66
CA ARG A 85 14.83 -5.98 -2.47
C ARG A 85 14.98 -6.26 -3.97
N SER A 86 16.06 -6.91 -4.36
CA SER A 86 16.42 -7.17 -5.76
C SER A 86 15.75 -8.42 -6.32
N ARG A 87 15.65 -9.50 -5.53
CA ARG A 87 15.22 -10.81 -6.01
C ARG A 87 14.29 -11.50 -5.01
N SER A 88 13.01 -11.59 -5.34
CA SER A 88 12.07 -12.44 -4.60
C SER A 88 12.35 -13.93 -4.82
N LEU A 89 12.23 -14.74 -3.78
CA LEU A 89 12.26 -16.22 -3.92
C LEU A 89 11.16 -16.76 -4.83
N SER A 90 10.00 -16.09 -4.90
CA SER A 90 8.82 -16.62 -5.60
C SER A 90 8.74 -16.21 -7.07
N THR A 91 9.26 -15.04 -7.42
CA THR A 91 9.13 -14.49 -8.79
C THR A 91 10.47 -14.12 -9.40
N GLY A 92 11.58 -14.13 -8.65
CA GLY A 92 12.88 -13.60 -9.08
C GLY A 92 12.92 -12.07 -9.22
N LEU A 93 11.76 -11.42 -9.35
CA LEU A 93 11.63 -9.98 -9.51
C LEU A 93 11.91 -9.18 -8.23
N PRO A 94 12.30 -7.90 -8.37
CA PRO A 94 12.39 -6.95 -7.27
C PRO A 94 11.13 -6.87 -6.41
N LEU A 95 11.31 -6.89 -5.08
CA LEU A 95 10.22 -6.76 -4.12
C LEU A 95 9.85 -5.31 -3.86
N ARG A 96 8.57 -5.06 -3.55
CA ARG A 96 8.10 -3.72 -3.16
C ARG A 96 8.79 -3.27 -1.85
N PRO A 97 9.16 -1.99 -1.71
CA PRO A 97 9.70 -1.40 -0.49
C PRO A 97 8.93 -1.78 0.78
N SER A 98 7.60 -1.72 0.74
CA SER A 98 6.72 -2.11 1.85
C SER A 98 6.86 -3.58 2.26
N THR A 99 7.12 -4.47 1.30
CA THR A 99 7.38 -5.89 1.56
C THR A 99 8.77 -6.09 2.14
N VAL A 100 9.77 -5.37 1.64
CA VAL A 100 11.14 -5.38 2.20
C VAL A 100 11.14 -4.88 3.64
N ALA A 101 10.37 -3.84 3.97
CA ALA A 101 10.20 -3.37 5.33
C ALA A 101 9.67 -4.45 6.27
N GLN A 102 8.75 -5.32 5.81
CA GLN A 102 8.28 -6.45 6.62
C GLN A 102 9.42 -7.45 6.91
N TYR A 103 10.24 -7.80 5.92
CA TYR A 103 11.41 -8.65 6.15
C TYR A 103 12.44 -7.99 7.07
N PHE A 104 12.65 -6.68 6.93
CA PHE A 104 13.50 -5.91 7.83
C PHE A 104 13.02 -5.98 9.29
N HIS A 105 11.71 -5.85 9.54
CA HIS A 105 11.15 -6.02 10.89
C HIS A 105 11.33 -7.45 11.42
N THR A 106 11.18 -8.44 10.55
CA THR A 106 11.45 -9.84 10.87
C THR A 106 12.93 -10.07 11.24
N LEU A 107 13.85 -9.49 10.47
CA LEU A 107 15.29 -9.54 10.72
C LEU A 107 15.66 -8.85 12.03
N ARG A 108 15.10 -7.68 12.31
CA ARG A 108 15.26 -6.99 13.60
C ARG A 108 14.83 -7.84 14.79
N CYS A 109 13.74 -8.59 14.66
CA CYS A 109 13.32 -9.50 15.72
C CYS A 109 14.32 -10.64 15.94
N LEU A 110 14.90 -11.18 14.86
CA LEU A 110 15.96 -12.19 14.96
C LEU A 110 17.21 -11.60 15.62
N LEU A 111 17.67 -10.43 15.18
CA LEU A 111 18.84 -9.74 15.75
C LEU A 111 18.66 -9.39 17.23
N GLN A 112 17.47 -8.97 17.64
CA GLN A 112 17.15 -8.73 19.05
C GLN A 112 17.29 -10.00 19.90
N TRP A 113 16.80 -11.13 19.39
CA TRP A 113 16.94 -12.41 20.09
C TRP A 113 18.40 -12.89 20.11
N MET A 114 19.10 -12.82 18.96
CA MET A 114 20.52 -13.17 18.87
C MET A 114 21.38 -12.39 19.87
N SER A 115 21.13 -11.10 20.04
CA SER A 115 21.84 -10.28 21.04
C SER A 115 21.57 -10.74 22.48
N GLY A 116 20.35 -11.17 22.79
CA GLY A 116 20.01 -11.69 24.13
C GLY A 116 20.70 -13.01 24.45
N GLU A 117 20.85 -13.89 23.45
CA GLU A 117 21.54 -15.18 23.58
C GLU A 117 23.07 -15.09 23.34
N GLY A 118 23.59 -13.90 23.03
CA GLY A 118 25.03 -13.68 22.84
C GLY A 118 25.60 -14.06 21.47
N PHE A 119 24.77 -14.32 20.46
CA PHE A 119 25.23 -14.60 19.10
C PHE A 119 25.78 -13.35 18.40
N SER A 120 27.03 -13.42 17.95
CA SER A 120 27.72 -12.32 17.26
C SER A 120 27.80 -12.47 15.73
N ARG A 121 27.34 -13.61 15.19
CA ARG A 121 27.32 -13.97 13.77
C ARG A 121 26.14 -14.89 13.47
N PHE A 122 25.66 -14.90 12.22
CA PHE A 122 24.62 -15.80 11.74
C PHE A 122 25.11 -17.25 11.60
N SER A 123 26.37 -17.46 11.22
CA SER A 123 27.00 -18.79 11.14
C SER A 123 27.04 -19.56 12.47
N LEU A 124 26.98 -18.85 13.60
CA LEU A 124 26.92 -19.44 14.94
C LEU A 124 25.54 -19.98 15.30
N LEU A 125 24.50 -19.64 14.53
CA LEU A 125 23.18 -20.24 14.72
C LEU A 125 23.24 -21.69 14.27
N ASP A 126 22.88 -22.58 15.18
CA ASP A 126 22.79 -24.02 14.97
C ASP A 126 21.30 -24.46 14.99
N PRO A 127 20.99 -25.72 14.64
CA PRO A 127 19.60 -26.20 14.66
C PRO A 127 18.91 -26.05 16.04
N PRO A 128 19.57 -26.36 17.18
CA PRO A 128 19.02 -26.07 18.51
C PRO A 128 18.70 -24.59 18.75
N GLY A 129 19.59 -23.67 18.39
CA GLY A 129 19.38 -22.24 18.50
C GLY A 129 18.18 -21.76 17.68
N LEU A 130 17.98 -22.33 16.48
CA LEU A 130 16.80 -22.00 15.69
C LEU A 130 15.48 -22.45 16.34
N LEU A 131 15.47 -23.62 17.00
CA LEU A 131 14.31 -24.07 17.78
C LEU A 131 14.04 -23.17 18.98
N GLN A 132 15.08 -22.70 19.67
CA GLN A 132 14.95 -21.73 20.76
C GLN A 132 14.38 -20.41 20.24
N PHE A 133 14.84 -19.91 19.09
CA PHE A 133 14.25 -18.72 18.46
C PHE A 133 12.76 -18.92 18.13
N GLN A 134 12.37 -20.08 17.61
CA GLN A 134 10.97 -20.39 17.32
C GLN A 134 10.11 -20.40 18.59
N GLN A 135 10.62 -21.00 19.67
CA GLN A 135 9.94 -21.02 20.97
C GLN A 135 9.83 -19.61 21.56
N TRP A 136 10.90 -18.83 21.49
CA TRP A 136 10.92 -17.42 21.90
C TRP A 136 9.91 -16.57 21.12
N LEU A 137 9.79 -16.78 19.81
CA LEU A 137 8.78 -16.11 19.00
C LEU A 137 7.36 -16.48 19.44
N ARG A 138 7.12 -17.73 19.86
CA ARG A 138 5.81 -18.19 20.35
C ARG A 138 5.46 -17.60 21.71
N SER A 139 6.45 -17.44 22.60
CA SER A 139 6.25 -16.97 23.98
C SER A 139 6.27 -15.45 24.14
N ARG A 140 6.79 -14.69 23.17
CA ARG A 140 6.86 -13.22 23.25
C ARG A 140 5.45 -12.60 23.28
N PRO A 141 5.08 -11.84 24.34
CA PRO A 141 3.77 -11.21 24.44
C PRO A 141 3.58 -10.17 23.33
N LEU A 142 2.41 -10.18 22.69
CA LEU A 142 1.92 -9.06 21.89
C LEU A 142 1.10 -8.17 22.81
N ALA A 143 1.42 -6.88 22.89
CA ALA A 143 0.63 -5.92 23.66
C ALA A 143 -0.85 -6.02 23.23
N GLY A 144 -1.72 -6.48 24.14
CA GLY A 144 -3.18 -6.50 23.97
C GLY A 144 -3.77 -7.57 23.04
N ARG A 145 -3.10 -8.68 22.72
CA ARG A 145 -3.69 -9.82 21.96
C ARG A 145 -3.36 -11.18 22.60
N SER A 146 -4.11 -12.22 22.23
CA SER A 146 -4.00 -13.60 22.74
C SER A 146 -2.55 -14.07 22.95
N PRO A 147 -2.31 -14.94 23.97
CA PRO A 147 -0.95 -15.29 24.42
C PRO A 147 -0.11 -16.05 23.38
N GLN A 148 -0.70 -16.52 22.28
CA GLN A 148 0.00 -17.28 21.24
C GLN A 148 0.01 -16.52 19.91
N ARG A 149 1.20 -16.41 19.29
CA ARG A 149 1.33 -15.85 17.93
C ARG A 149 0.62 -16.72 16.90
N ALA A 150 -0.11 -16.07 15.98
CA ALA A 150 -0.69 -16.75 14.83
C ALA A 150 0.39 -17.47 13.99
N PRO A 151 0.14 -18.70 13.51
CA PRO A 151 1.07 -19.47 12.68
C PRO A 151 1.59 -18.72 11.45
N GLY A 152 0.74 -17.87 10.83
CA GLY A 152 1.14 -17.05 9.69
C GLY A 152 2.21 -16.00 10.01
N THR A 153 2.25 -15.50 11.24
CA THR A 153 3.31 -14.58 11.70
C THR A 153 4.61 -15.34 11.88
N LEU A 154 4.57 -16.53 12.50
CA LEU A 154 5.74 -17.41 12.64
C LEU A 154 6.29 -17.82 11.28
N GLN A 155 5.42 -18.20 10.34
CA GLN A 155 5.80 -18.52 8.96
C GLN A 155 6.58 -17.38 8.31
N ARG A 156 6.15 -16.13 8.47
CA ARG A 156 6.87 -14.97 7.93
C ARG A 156 8.27 -14.86 8.52
N HIS A 157 8.43 -15.09 9.82
CA HIS A 157 9.74 -15.07 10.46
C HIS A 157 10.66 -16.18 9.93
N LEU A 158 10.12 -17.39 9.78
CA LEU A 158 10.86 -18.52 9.23
C LEU A 158 11.20 -18.33 7.75
N TYR A 159 10.32 -17.69 6.98
CA TYR A 159 10.58 -17.45 5.56
C TYR A 159 11.79 -16.53 5.31
N LEU A 160 12.21 -15.72 6.29
CA LEU A 160 13.49 -14.99 6.21
C LEU A 160 14.69 -15.96 6.12
N LEU A 161 14.65 -17.10 6.81
CA LEU A 161 15.72 -18.09 6.78
C LEU A 161 15.85 -18.74 5.40
N ALA A 162 14.77 -18.77 4.62
CA ALA A 162 14.81 -19.25 3.24
C ALA A 162 15.62 -18.29 2.35
N TYR A 163 15.63 -16.99 2.66
CA TYR A 163 16.50 -16.03 1.99
C TYR A 163 17.96 -16.20 2.37
N PHE A 164 18.27 -16.47 3.65
CA PHE A 164 19.64 -16.81 4.08
C PHE A 164 20.15 -18.02 3.28
N GLN A 165 19.40 -19.13 3.26
CA GLN A 165 19.81 -20.32 2.55
C GLN A 165 19.94 -20.09 1.03
N ARG A 166 19.03 -19.31 0.43
CA ARG A 166 19.10 -18.98 -1.00
C ARG A 166 20.34 -18.17 -1.37
N PHE A 167 20.70 -17.21 -0.54
CA PHE A 167 21.77 -16.25 -0.82
C PHE A 167 23.07 -16.58 -0.07
N ARG A 168 23.22 -17.82 0.40
CA ARG A 168 24.37 -18.25 1.22
C ARG A 168 25.73 -17.97 0.57
N ASP A 169 25.83 -18.05 -0.75
CA ASP A 169 27.07 -17.83 -1.51
C ASP A 169 27.32 -16.35 -1.83
N GLU A 170 26.33 -15.48 -1.59
CA GLU A 170 26.39 -14.04 -1.85
C GLU A 170 26.50 -13.21 -0.55
N LEU A 171 26.32 -13.85 0.61
CA LEU A 171 26.40 -13.23 1.93
C LEU A 171 27.77 -13.52 2.56
N ASP A 172 28.33 -12.51 3.23
CA ASP A 172 29.63 -12.68 3.92
C ASP A 172 29.55 -13.58 5.17
N ASP A 173 28.37 -13.66 5.81
CA ASP A 173 28.09 -14.52 6.96
C ASP A 173 26.68 -15.13 6.80
N CYS A 174 26.56 -16.44 6.94
CA CYS A 174 25.29 -17.13 6.73
C CYS A 174 25.19 -18.40 7.58
N LEU A 175 23.98 -18.94 7.71
CA LEU A 175 23.71 -20.21 8.38
C LEU A 175 24.61 -21.32 7.80
N SER A 176 25.26 -22.08 8.69
CA SER A 176 26.16 -23.18 8.32
C SER A 176 25.42 -24.45 7.86
N PHE A 177 24.12 -24.52 8.09
CA PHE A 177 23.26 -25.67 7.80
C PHE A 177 22.02 -25.24 7.01
N ASP A 178 21.29 -26.21 6.44
CA ASP A 178 19.99 -25.97 5.82
C ASP A 178 18.89 -25.89 6.90
N PRO A 179 18.28 -24.72 7.16
CA PRO A 179 17.22 -24.58 8.17
C PRO A 179 15.93 -25.35 7.83
N PHE A 180 15.82 -25.90 6.62
CA PHE A 180 14.63 -26.57 6.10
C PHE A 180 14.86 -28.03 5.71
N ALA A 181 15.95 -28.69 6.13
CA ALA A 181 16.34 -30.06 5.75
C ALA A 181 15.17 -31.07 5.56
N GLY A 182 14.53 -31.05 4.37
CA GLY A 182 13.35 -31.86 4.01
C GLY A 182 11.95 -31.34 4.40
N SER A 183 11.81 -30.22 5.11
CA SER A 183 10.53 -29.64 5.56
C SER A 183 10.30 -28.23 5.03
N ASP A 184 9.10 -27.93 4.54
CA ASP A 184 8.76 -26.57 4.10
C ASP A 184 8.65 -25.61 5.30
N HIS A 185 9.06 -24.34 5.13
CA HIS A 185 8.92 -23.28 6.14
C HIS A 185 7.48 -23.13 6.67
N ARG A 186 6.48 -23.54 5.88
CA ARG A 186 5.07 -23.64 6.30
C ARG A 186 4.85 -24.73 7.34
N GLN A 187 5.38 -25.92 7.09
CA GLN A 187 5.24 -27.06 7.99
C GLN A 187 5.90 -26.75 9.34
N LEU A 188 7.10 -26.16 9.33
CA LEU A 188 7.81 -25.72 10.55
C LEU A 188 7.06 -24.64 11.35
N ALA A 189 6.32 -23.76 10.66
CA ALA A 189 5.48 -22.76 11.30
C ALA A 189 4.20 -23.34 11.93
N GLY A 190 3.94 -24.65 11.79
CA GLY A 190 2.68 -25.28 12.14
C GLY A 190 1.53 -24.93 11.17
N ALA A 191 1.84 -24.41 9.98
CA ALA A 191 0.86 -24.07 8.97
C ALA A 191 0.56 -25.29 8.10
N HIS A 192 -0.54 -25.99 8.41
CA HIS A 192 -1.13 -27.00 7.53
C HIS A 192 -2.05 -26.32 6.49
N ASN A 193 -2.18 -26.90 5.28
CA ASN A 193 -3.00 -26.35 4.20
C ASN A 193 -4.47 -26.05 4.60
N GLY A 194 -4.97 -26.63 5.68
CA GLY A 194 -6.32 -26.38 6.24
C GLY A 194 -6.44 -25.18 7.21
N LEU A 195 -5.35 -24.52 7.62
CA LEU A 195 -5.40 -23.41 8.60
C LEU A 195 -5.60 -22.02 7.99
N ARG A 196 -5.49 -21.87 6.66
CA ARG A 196 -5.98 -20.66 6.00
C ARG A 196 -7.50 -20.72 5.99
N ARG A 197 -8.13 -20.31 7.08
CA ARG A 197 -9.53 -19.87 7.01
C ARG A 197 -9.57 -18.77 5.96
N PRO A 198 -10.32 -18.93 4.84
CA PRO A 198 -10.60 -17.81 3.96
C PRO A 198 -11.07 -16.65 4.84
N TRP A 199 -10.67 -15.42 4.50
CA TRP A 199 -11.30 -14.28 5.16
C TRP A 199 -12.81 -14.47 5.04
N PRO A 200 -13.56 -14.41 6.16
CA PRO A 200 -14.99 -14.59 6.10
C PRO A 200 -15.50 -13.59 5.06
N TYR A 201 -16.22 -14.12 4.07
CA TYR A 201 -16.85 -13.29 3.06
C TYR A 201 -17.77 -12.30 3.79
N THR A 202 -17.78 -11.04 3.34
CA THR A 202 -18.66 -10.03 3.92
C THR A 202 -20.10 -10.51 3.75
N PRO A 203 -20.85 -10.77 4.84
CA PRO A 203 -22.18 -11.36 4.75
C PRO A 203 -23.07 -10.59 3.77
N ASP A 204 -23.95 -11.28 3.05
CA ASP A 204 -24.83 -10.64 2.07
C ASP A 204 -25.74 -9.58 2.71
N SER A 205 -26.11 -9.76 3.98
CA SER A 205 -26.83 -8.77 4.79
C SER A 205 -26.10 -7.43 4.93
N VAL A 206 -24.78 -7.41 4.74
CA VAL A 206 -23.94 -6.20 4.73
C VAL A 206 -23.60 -5.80 3.30
N THR A 207 -23.18 -6.77 2.47
CA THR A 207 -22.73 -6.53 1.09
C THR A 207 -23.85 -5.96 0.22
N VAL A 208 -25.05 -6.54 0.26
CA VAL A 208 -26.15 -6.12 -0.61
C VAL A 208 -26.58 -4.67 -0.31
N PRO A 209 -26.86 -4.28 0.97
CA PRO A 209 -27.18 -2.88 1.27
C PRO A 209 -26.04 -1.91 0.95
N LEU A 210 -24.79 -2.32 1.19
CA LEU A 210 -23.61 -1.50 0.91
C LEU A 210 -23.48 -1.19 -0.58
N VAL A 211 -23.54 -2.22 -1.43
CA VAL A 211 -23.38 -2.08 -2.89
C VAL A 211 -24.59 -1.36 -3.48
N GLN A 212 -25.81 -1.68 -3.05
CA GLN A 212 -27.03 -1.03 -3.53
C GLN A 212 -27.00 0.48 -3.21
N ALA A 213 -26.72 0.85 -1.95
CA ALA A 213 -26.62 2.26 -1.58
C ALA A 213 -25.50 2.99 -2.31
N ALA A 214 -24.36 2.32 -2.56
CA ALA A 214 -23.28 2.90 -3.34
C ALA A 214 -23.68 3.16 -4.80
N ILE A 215 -24.41 2.24 -5.43
CA ILE A 215 -24.96 2.42 -6.77
C ILE A 215 -25.97 3.58 -6.78
N ASP A 216 -26.88 3.64 -5.82
CA ASP A 216 -27.88 4.70 -5.74
C ASP A 216 -27.23 6.08 -5.56
N ILE A 217 -26.22 6.21 -4.69
CA ILE A 217 -25.47 7.45 -4.52
C ILE A 217 -24.76 7.88 -5.82
N VAL A 218 -24.11 6.94 -6.51
CA VAL A 218 -23.37 7.23 -7.75
C VAL A 218 -24.31 7.60 -8.90
N THR A 219 -25.48 6.95 -8.99
CA THR A 219 -26.40 7.11 -10.11
C THR A 219 -27.44 8.22 -9.90
N ARG A 220 -27.93 8.41 -8.67
CA ARG A 220 -29.02 9.36 -8.35
C ARG A 220 -28.51 10.62 -7.67
N ASP A 221 -27.64 10.50 -6.67
CA ASP A 221 -27.23 11.65 -5.85
C ASP A 221 -26.08 12.46 -6.46
N ALA A 222 -25.22 11.81 -7.24
CA ALA A 222 -24.01 12.44 -7.78
C ALA A 222 -24.28 13.75 -8.57
N PRO A 223 -25.29 13.84 -9.46
CA PRO A 223 -25.56 15.08 -10.19
C PRO A 223 -25.85 16.28 -9.28
N ALA A 224 -26.57 16.08 -8.17
CA ALA A 224 -26.89 17.15 -7.23
C ALA A 224 -25.62 17.63 -6.50
N VAL A 225 -24.77 16.69 -6.08
CA VAL A 225 -23.47 16.99 -5.44
C VAL A 225 -22.54 17.73 -6.40
N LEU A 226 -22.46 17.31 -7.67
CA LEU A 226 -21.61 17.95 -8.68
C LEU A 226 -22.09 19.37 -9.04
N ARG A 227 -23.40 19.62 -9.13
CA ARG A 227 -23.95 20.97 -9.32
C ARG A 227 -23.67 21.88 -8.12
N ALA A 228 -23.79 21.35 -6.91
CA ALA A 228 -23.47 22.07 -5.69
C ALA A 228 -21.97 22.42 -5.63
N TRP A 229 -21.12 21.52 -6.12
CA TRP A 229 -19.68 21.76 -6.30
C TRP A 229 -19.38 22.95 -7.20
N GLU A 230 -20.02 23.03 -8.35
CA GLU A 230 -19.85 24.14 -9.28
C GLU A 230 -20.33 25.47 -8.67
N THR A 231 -21.45 25.43 -7.95
CA THR A 231 -21.98 26.60 -7.20
C THR A 231 -21.00 27.06 -6.12
N TYR A 232 -20.46 26.12 -5.35
CA TYR A 232 -19.47 26.38 -4.31
C TYR A 232 -18.20 27.02 -4.90
N ARG A 233 -17.65 26.46 -5.98
CA ARG A 233 -16.45 26.99 -6.67
C ARG A 233 -16.65 28.43 -7.13
N LYS A 234 -17.77 28.73 -7.78
CA LYS A 234 -18.10 30.10 -8.22
C LYS A 234 -18.19 31.08 -7.04
N ALA A 235 -18.80 30.64 -5.94
CA ALA A 235 -18.97 31.48 -4.75
C ALA A 235 -17.64 31.80 -4.06
N VAL A 236 -16.70 30.85 -4.02
CA VAL A 236 -15.38 31.04 -3.40
C VAL A 236 -14.44 31.84 -4.29
N ALA A 237 -14.42 31.60 -5.61
CA ALA A 237 -13.55 32.32 -6.55
C ALA A 237 -13.83 33.84 -6.62
N GLY A 238 -15.06 34.27 -6.36
CA GLY A 238 -15.46 35.68 -6.39
C GLY A 238 -15.21 36.46 -5.08
N GLY A 239 -14.53 35.89 -4.08
CA GLY A 239 -14.41 36.46 -2.74
C GLY A 239 -13.00 36.82 -2.31
N ARG A 240 -12.85 37.99 -1.67
CA ARG A 240 -11.74 38.31 -0.77
C ARG A 240 -12.26 38.25 0.66
N GLY A 241 -11.54 37.61 1.58
CA GLY A 241 -11.94 37.52 3.00
C GLY A 241 -11.38 36.29 3.73
N SER A 242 -11.72 36.12 5.00
CA SER A 242 -11.33 34.96 5.82
C SER A 242 -12.15 33.69 5.50
N ASP A 243 -11.68 32.52 5.92
CA ASP A 243 -12.34 31.21 5.70
C ASP A 243 -13.83 31.17 6.13
N HIS A 244 -14.17 31.86 7.21
CA HIS A 244 -15.54 31.94 7.72
C HIS A 244 -16.44 32.75 6.76
N ALA A 245 -15.90 33.82 6.17
CA ALA A 245 -16.62 34.63 5.18
C ALA A 245 -16.85 33.86 3.87
N HIS A 246 -15.87 33.05 3.43
CA HIS A 246 -16.01 32.15 2.29
C HIS A 246 -17.10 31.09 2.53
N THR A 247 -17.08 30.44 3.71
CA THR A 247 -18.05 29.41 4.08
C THR A 247 -19.49 29.97 4.14
N GLY A 248 -19.67 31.15 4.74
CA GLY A 248 -20.98 31.80 4.82
C GLY A 248 -21.52 32.22 3.45
N ARG A 249 -20.66 32.77 2.58
CA ARG A 249 -21.02 33.13 1.20
C ARG A 249 -21.42 31.91 0.37
N ALA A 250 -20.60 30.85 0.42
CA ALA A 250 -20.86 29.62 -0.30
C ALA A 250 -22.14 28.94 0.19
N THR A 251 -22.39 28.93 1.51
CA THR A 251 -23.65 28.41 2.07
C THR A 251 -24.86 29.18 1.54
N ARG A 252 -24.82 30.51 1.49
CA ARG A 252 -25.92 31.30 0.90
C ARG A 252 -26.11 31.01 -0.59
N ALA A 253 -25.03 30.84 -1.35
CA ALA A 253 -25.12 30.50 -2.76
C ALA A 253 -25.77 29.12 -2.97
N LEU A 254 -25.39 28.14 -2.15
CA LEU A 254 -25.99 26.81 -2.15
C LEU A 254 -27.48 26.86 -1.80
N GLN A 255 -27.86 27.57 -0.74
CA GLN A 255 -29.28 27.74 -0.35
C GLN A 255 -30.12 28.35 -1.48
N ARG A 256 -29.62 29.39 -2.15
CA ARG A 256 -30.32 30.01 -3.28
C ARG A 256 -30.46 29.05 -4.46
N ALA A 257 -29.40 28.30 -4.78
CA ALA A 257 -29.44 27.31 -5.85
C ALA A 257 -30.45 26.19 -5.53
N SER A 258 -30.55 25.78 -4.26
CA SER A 258 -31.49 24.75 -3.81
C SER A 258 -32.95 25.23 -3.71
N ALA A 259 -33.20 26.53 -3.53
CA ALA A 259 -34.54 27.06 -3.29
C ALA A 259 -35.53 26.85 -4.47
N GLY A 260 -35.04 26.56 -5.66
CA GLY A 260 -35.84 26.27 -6.85
C GLY A 260 -35.85 24.80 -7.29
N MET A 261 -35.29 23.87 -6.50
CA MET A 261 -35.23 22.45 -6.86
C MET A 261 -36.43 21.69 -6.30
N ALA A 262 -37.11 20.91 -7.14
CA ALA A 262 -38.27 20.11 -6.77
C ALA A 262 -37.93 18.97 -5.78
N ASP A 263 -36.68 18.51 -5.79
CA ASP A 263 -36.19 17.46 -4.90
C ASP A 263 -35.43 18.09 -3.72
N ALA A 264 -36.18 18.31 -2.64
CA ALA A 264 -35.70 18.90 -1.41
C ALA A 264 -34.64 18.02 -0.70
N ASP A 265 -34.70 16.70 -0.88
CA ASP A 265 -33.86 15.73 -0.16
C ASP A 265 -32.51 15.50 -0.88
N SER A 266 -32.44 15.63 -2.21
CA SER A 266 -31.15 15.60 -2.93
C SER A 266 -30.39 16.93 -2.92
N SER A 267 -31.07 18.03 -2.54
CA SER A 267 -30.50 19.37 -2.57
C SER A 267 -29.44 19.62 -1.48
N VAL A 268 -28.25 20.07 -1.89
CA VAL A 268 -27.16 20.43 -0.96
C VAL A 268 -27.27 21.90 -0.54
N ARG A 269 -27.57 22.15 0.73
CA ARG A 269 -27.90 23.50 1.23
C ARG A 269 -26.78 24.17 2.03
N SER A 270 -25.71 23.44 2.37
CA SER A 270 -24.61 23.99 3.15
C SER A 270 -23.26 23.42 2.75
N VAL A 271 -22.18 24.13 3.07
CA VAL A 271 -20.82 23.64 2.86
C VAL A 271 -20.56 22.36 3.66
N ARG A 272 -21.08 22.27 4.90
CA ARG A 272 -20.95 21.06 5.74
C ARG A 272 -21.61 19.84 5.09
N GLU A 273 -22.77 20.04 4.49
CA GLU A 273 -23.46 18.99 3.76
C GLU A 273 -22.71 18.60 2.48
N LEU A 274 -22.20 19.58 1.72
CA LEU A 274 -21.37 19.33 0.55
C LEU A 274 -20.13 18.51 0.91
N VAL A 275 -19.47 18.82 2.03
CA VAL A 275 -18.34 18.04 2.56
C VAL A 275 -18.73 16.59 2.79
N ARG A 276 -19.81 16.37 3.54
CA ARG A 276 -20.27 15.02 3.89
C ARG A 276 -20.66 14.23 2.64
N ARG A 277 -21.50 14.80 1.77
CA ARG A 277 -21.96 14.09 0.56
C ARG A 277 -20.83 13.81 -0.42
N THR A 278 -19.82 14.69 -0.50
CA THR A 278 -18.61 14.41 -1.31
C THR A 278 -17.81 13.24 -0.74
N ASP A 279 -17.65 13.16 0.59
CA ASP A 279 -16.95 12.05 1.23
C ASP A 279 -17.69 10.71 1.01
N LEU A 280 -19.03 10.73 1.11
CA LEU A 280 -19.88 9.58 0.78
C LEU A 280 -19.76 9.21 -0.71
N LEU A 281 -19.73 10.19 -1.62
CA LEU A 281 -19.66 9.95 -3.06
C LEU A 281 -18.34 9.30 -3.47
N TYR A 282 -17.21 9.74 -2.92
CA TYR A 282 -15.92 9.06 -3.11
C TYR A 282 -15.94 7.63 -2.56
N ALA A 283 -16.54 7.41 -1.37
CA ALA A 283 -16.67 6.07 -0.79
C ALA A 283 -17.54 5.15 -1.65
N ALA A 284 -18.67 5.67 -2.14
CA ALA A 284 -19.58 4.96 -3.03
C ALA A 284 -18.89 4.60 -4.36
N CYS A 285 -18.16 5.53 -4.98
CA CYS A 285 -17.36 5.25 -6.17
C CYS A 285 -16.34 4.14 -5.92
N PHE A 286 -15.65 4.16 -4.76
CA PHE A 286 -14.72 3.09 -4.37
C PHE A 286 -15.44 1.74 -4.28
N VAL A 287 -16.55 1.67 -3.55
CA VAL A 287 -17.34 0.45 -3.35
C VAL A 287 -17.81 -0.10 -4.69
N VAL A 288 -18.43 0.71 -5.54
CA VAL A 288 -18.92 0.29 -6.86
C VAL A 288 -17.79 -0.31 -7.70
N ILE A 289 -16.65 0.39 -7.82
CA ILE A 289 -15.53 -0.11 -8.61
C ILE A 289 -14.98 -1.40 -8.01
N SER A 290 -14.79 -1.45 -6.68
CA SER A 290 -14.22 -2.61 -5.99
C SER A 290 -15.08 -3.87 -6.11
N TYR A 291 -16.40 -3.76 -5.94
CA TYR A 291 -17.32 -4.90 -5.91
C TYR A 291 -17.79 -5.33 -7.31
N LEU A 292 -18.00 -4.39 -8.24
CA LEU A 292 -18.54 -4.72 -9.56
C LEU A 292 -17.47 -5.03 -10.61
N VAL A 293 -16.22 -4.60 -10.39
CA VAL A 293 -15.12 -4.76 -11.36
C VAL A 293 -14.00 -5.65 -10.80
N GLY A 294 -13.79 -5.64 -9.48
CA GLY A 294 -12.77 -6.44 -8.80
C GLY A 294 -11.30 -5.97 -8.83
N PRO A 295 -10.92 -4.71 -9.17
CA PRO A 295 -9.54 -4.25 -8.99
C PRO A 295 -9.21 -4.10 -7.50
N ARG A 296 -7.94 -4.35 -7.13
CA ARG A 296 -7.44 -4.14 -5.77
C ARG A 296 -7.39 -2.65 -5.43
N VAL A 297 -7.39 -2.33 -4.14
CA VAL A 297 -7.29 -0.94 -3.63
C VAL A 297 -6.20 -0.14 -4.34
N SER A 298 -4.99 -0.68 -4.46
CA SER A 298 -3.88 -0.01 -5.16
C SER A 298 -4.16 0.22 -6.64
N GLU A 299 -4.90 -0.67 -7.29
CA GLU A 299 -5.22 -0.61 -8.73
C GLU A 299 -6.28 0.49 -8.96
N ILE A 300 -7.29 0.56 -8.08
CA ILE A 300 -8.31 1.62 -8.06
C ILE A 300 -7.67 3.00 -7.86
N LEU A 301 -6.79 3.12 -6.87
CA LEU A 301 -6.18 4.39 -6.49
C LEU A 301 -5.26 4.98 -7.57
N HIS A 302 -4.75 4.17 -8.49
CA HIS A 302 -3.92 4.61 -9.62
C HIS A 302 -4.71 4.81 -10.92
N LEU A 303 -6.05 4.67 -10.90
CA LEU A 303 -6.86 4.99 -12.08
C LEU A 303 -6.67 6.46 -12.48
N LYS A 304 -6.62 6.68 -13.80
CA LYS A 304 -6.43 7.99 -14.42
C LYS A 304 -7.68 8.42 -15.19
N ALA A 305 -7.80 9.72 -15.43
CA ALA A 305 -8.82 10.25 -16.34
C ALA A 305 -8.68 9.64 -17.74
N GLY A 306 -9.81 9.36 -18.39
CA GLY A 306 -9.87 8.66 -19.67
C GLY A 306 -9.63 7.16 -19.58
N CYS A 307 -9.69 6.56 -18.36
CA CYS A 307 -9.48 5.12 -18.21
C CYS A 307 -10.64 4.27 -18.74
N VAL A 308 -11.84 4.83 -18.92
CA VAL A 308 -12.97 4.11 -19.53
C VAL A 308 -12.83 4.14 -21.05
N GLN A 309 -12.79 2.96 -21.67
CA GLN A 309 -12.65 2.81 -23.11
C GLN A 309 -13.68 1.82 -23.65
N ARG A 310 -14.12 2.02 -24.90
CA ARG A 310 -14.94 1.04 -25.62
C ARG A 310 -14.04 0.17 -26.47
N ARG A 311 -14.19 -1.15 -26.36
CA ARG A 311 -13.49 -2.16 -27.15
C ARG A 311 -14.49 -2.82 -28.08
N SER A 312 -14.25 -2.70 -29.38
CA SER A 312 -14.94 -3.51 -30.38
C SER A 312 -14.05 -4.70 -30.69
N ALA A 313 -14.58 -5.91 -30.56
CA ALA A 313 -13.90 -7.11 -31.06
C ALA A 313 -14.35 -7.37 -32.51
N GLU A 314 -13.44 -7.83 -33.36
CA GLU A 314 -13.79 -8.30 -34.71
C GLU A 314 -14.84 -9.42 -34.59
N GLY A 315 -16.01 -9.21 -35.20
CA GLY A 315 -17.13 -10.17 -35.17
C GLY A 315 -18.09 -10.05 -33.98
N ALA A 316 -17.85 -9.14 -33.02
CA ALA A 316 -18.83 -8.87 -31.95
C ALA A 316 -19.83 -7.78 -32.37
N SER A 317 -21.13 -8.05 -32.19
CA SER A 317 -22.21 -7.12 -32.55
C SER A 317 -22.30 -5.88 -31.64
N GLU A 318 -21.77 -5.95 -30.41
CA GLU A 318 -21.82 -4.85 -29.45
C GLU A 318 -20.44 -4.57 -28.82
N PRO A 319 -20.05 -3.29 -28.70
CA PRO A 319 -18.79 -2.92 -28.06
C PRO A 319 -18.84 -3.15 -26.55
N VAL A 320 -17.78 -3.75 -25.99
CA VAL A 320 -17.62 -3.94 -24.55
C VAL A 320 -16.94 -2.71 -23.95
N THR A 321 -17.49 -2.19 -22.85
CA THR A 321 -16.84 -1.09 -22.12
C THR A 321 -15.88 -1.65 -21.07
N VAL A 322 -14.66 -1.13 -21.04
CA VAL A 322 -13.60 -1.56 -20.13
C VAL A 322 -13.04 -0.37 -19.35
N ILE A 323 -12.56 -0.63 -18.14
CA ILE A 323 -11.68 0.27 -17.40
C ILE A 323 -10.24 -0.21 -17.65
N VAL A 324 -9.39 0.70 -18.13
CA VAL A 324 -7.97 0.47 -18.39
C VAL A 324 -7.15 1.03 -17.24
N GLY A 325 -6.30 0.21 -16.64
CA GLY A 325 -5.41 0.65 -15.57
C GLY A 325 -4.18 -0.24 -15.45
N ALA A 326 -3.65 -0.37 -14.24
CA ALA A 326 -2.46 -1.16 -14.00
C ALA A 326 -2.59 -2.06 -12.77
N ILE A 327 -2.04 -3.27 -12.87
CA ILE A 327 -1.87 -4.19 -11.75
C ILE A 327 -0.45 -4.09 -11.19
N PHE A 328 -0.35 -4.07 -9.86
CA PHE A 328 0.94 -3.87 -9.17
C PHE A 328 1.46 -5.11 -8.46
N LYS A 329 0.58 -6.07 -8.15
CA LYS A 329 0.93 -7.28 -7.41
C LYS A 329 1.81 -8.18 -8.27
N ARG A 330 2.96 -8.59 -7.71
CA ARG A 330 3.99 -9.38 -8.42
C ARG A 330 4.56 -8.70 -9.66
N GLN A 331 4.47 -7.38 -9.74
CA GLN A 331 5.12 -6.57 -10.77
C GLN A 331 6.23 -5.75 -10.12
N SER A 332 7.40 -5.66 -10.78
CA SER A 332 8.54 -4.86 -10.31
C SER A 332 8.50 -3.41 -10.80
N GLY A 333 7.85 -3.16 -11.94
CA GLY A 333 7.79 -1.84 -12.56
C GLY A 333 7.05 -0.80 -11.70
N TYR A 334 7.49 0.45 -11.81
CA TYR A 334 6.90 1.61 -11.12
C TYR A 334 5.43 1.81 -11.52
N HIS A 335 5.13 1.69 -12.82
CA HIS A 335 3.77 1.84 -13.36
C HIS A 335 2.92 0.56 -13.30
N GLY A 336 3.45 -0.53 -12.74
CA GLY A 336 2.79 -1.84 -12.80
C GLY A 336 2.69 -2.39 -14.22
N ARG A 337 1.79 -3.35 -14.44
CA ARG A 337 1.49 -3.92 -15.76
C ARG A 337 0.09 -3.48 -16.19
N ALA A 338 -0.05 -3.00 -17.42
CA ALA A 338 -1.33 -2.62 -17.99
C ALA A 338 -2.35 -3.78 -17.89
N HIS A 339 -3.58 -3.46 -17.56
CA HIS A 339 -4.67 -4.42 -17.46
C HIS A 339 -6.02 -3.75 -17.73
N GLU A 340 -6.95 -4.53 -18.26
CA GLU A 340 -8.29 -4.10 -18.61
C GLU A 340 -9.31 -4.94 -17.82
N TRP A 341 -10.31 -4.27 -17.26
CA TRP A 341 -11.43 -4.91 -16.61
C TRP A 341 -12.72 -4.54 -17.32
N VAL A 342 -13.60 -5.52 -17.59
CA VAL A 342 -14.94 -5.24 -18.11
C VAL A 342 -15.73 -4.43 -17.07
N ALA A 343 -16.36 -3.35 -17.51
CA ALA A 343 -16.98 -2.38 -16.63
C ALA A 343 -18.49 -2.26 -16.89
N PRO A 344 -19.35 -2.58 -15.90
CA PRO A 344 -20.79 -2.36 -16.02
C PRO A 344 -21.12 -0.86 -15.95
N PRO A 345 -22.34 -0.44 -16.38
CA PRO A 345 -22.72 0.98 -16.43
C PRO A 345 -22.55 1.74 -15.12
N ALA A 346 -22.85 1.12 -13.96
CA ALA A 346 -22.65 1.75 -12.65
C ALA A 346 -21.17 2.06 -12.37
N ALA A 347 -20.24 1.20 -12.79
CA ALA A 347 -18.81 1.44 -12.63
C ALA A 347 -18.30 2.53 -13.59
N VAL A 348 -18.84 2.57 -14.81
CA VAL A 348 -18.57 3.68 -15.76
C VAL A 348 -19.01 5.01 -15.18
N GLN A 349 -20.21 5.05 -14.59
CA GLN A 349 -20.72 6.25 -13.90
C GLN A 349 -19.85 6.62 -12.71
N ALA A 350 -19.39 5.66 -11.91
CA ALA A 350 -18.47 5.93 -10.80
C ALA A 350 -17.17 6.58 -11.28
N VAL A 351 -16.59 6.11 -12.39
CA VAL A 351 -15.41 6.74 -12.99
C VAL A 351 -15.72 8.16 -13.46
N ALA A 352 -16.83 8.38 -14.17
CA ALA A 352 -17.22 9.72 -14.64
C ALA A 352 -17.42 10.71 -13.48
N VAL A 353 -17.99 10.25 -12.36
CA VAL A 353 -18.12 11.04 -11.14
C VAL A 353 -16.74 11.37 -10.55
N LEU A 354 -15.82 10.41 -10.46
CA LEU A 354 -14.46 10.66 -10.00
C LEU A 354 -13.70 11.63 -10.91
N GLU A 355 -13.89 11.53 -12.23
CA GLU A 355 -13.34 12.47 -13.22
C GLU A 355 -13.85 13.88 -12.98
N ALA A 356 -15.15 14.05 -12.76
CA ALA A 356 -15.76 15.35 -12.46
C ALA A 356 -15.26 15.91 -11.13
N LEU A 357 -15.26 15.09 -10.07
CA LEU A 357 -14.82 15.49 -8.74
C LEU A 357 -13.36 15.93 -8.74
N SER A 358 -12.45 15.15 -9.30
CA SER A 358 -11.02 15.48 -9.25
C SER A 358 -10.55 16.45 -10.35
N ALA A 359 -11.43 16.92 -11.25
CA ALA A 359 -11.05 17.68 -12.45
C ALA A 359 -10.16 18.89 -12.17
N GLY A 360 -10.55 19.75 -11.22
CA GLY A 360 -9.75 20.92 -10.89
C GLY A 360 -8.48 20.60 -10.08
N HIS A 361 -8.43 19.51 -9.29
CA HIS A 361 -7.19 19.06 -8.65
C HIS A 361 -6.20 18.60 -9.71
N ARG A 362 -6.67 17.83 -10.69
CA ARG A 362 -5.88 17.37 -11.84
C ARG A 362 -5.34 18.53 -12.67
N ALA A 363 -6.19 19.52 -12.97
CA ALA A 363 -5.80 20.71 -13.72
C ALA A 363 -4.73 21.54 -12.99
N VAL A 364 -4.86 21.75 -11.69
CA VAL A 364 -3.89 22.51 -10.89
C VAL A 364 -2.57 21.76 -10.74
N ALA A 365 -2.61 20.43 -10.54
CA ALA A 365 -1.41 19.64 -10.35
C ALA A 365 -0.72 19.22 -11.66
N GLY A 366 -1.38 19.36 -12.81
CA GLY A 366 -0.90 18.80 -14.09
C GLY A 366 -0.83 17.27 -14.08
N ARG A 367 -1.68 16.61 -13.28
CA ARG A 367 -1.68 15.14 -13.14
C ARG A 367 -3.02 14.54 -13.54
N GLU A 368 -3.03 13.25 -13.82
CA GLU A 368 -4.19 12.55 -14.40
C GLU A 368 -4.95 11.67 -13.41
N GLU A 369 -4.49 11.50 -12.17
CA GLU A 369 -5.08 10.52 -11.26
C GLU A 369 -6.45 10.94 -10.73
N LEU A 370 -7.40 10.00 -10.74
CA LEU A 370 -8.79 10.21 -10.33
C LEU A 370 -8.95 10.40 -8.81
N TRP A 371 -8.01 9.86 -8.05
CA TRP A 371 -8.02 9.90 -6.59
C TRP A 371 -7.16 11.04 -6.04
N LEU A 372 -6.79 12.02 -6.87
CA LEU A 372 -6.00 13.16 -6.43
C LEU A 372 -6.81 14.04 -5.45
N ARG A 373 -6.37 14.10 -4.20
CA ARG A 373 -7.05 14.77 -3.08
C ARG A 373 -6.04 15.49 -2.19
N ARG A 374 -6.50 16.47 -1.39
CA ARG A 374 -5.64 17.18 -0.44
C ARG A 374 -5.19 16.25 0.69
N TRP A 375 -3.92 16.29 1.09
CA TRP A 375 -3.31 15.48 2.17
C TRP A 375 -4.03 15.64 3.52
N ARG A 376 -4.58 16.84 3.79
CA ARG A 376 -5.39 17.16 4.98
C ARG A 376 -6.64 17.91 4.55
N GLY A 377 -7.80 17.42 4.98
CA GLY A 377 -9.10 17.92 4.56
C GLY A 377 -9.99 16.77 4.11
N ASN A 378 -11.31 16.98 4.15
CA ASN A 378 -12.27 16.02 3.63
C ASN A 378 -13.34 16.78 2.84
N GLY A 379 -13.81 16.18 1.75
CA GLY A 379 -14.92 16.69 0.95
C GLY A 379 -14.66 18.10 0.43
N ALA A 380 -15.57 19.04 0.73
CA ALA A 380 -15.55 20.37 0.15
C ALA A 380 -14.36 21.25 0.56
N THR A 381 -13.79 20.98 1.73
CA THR A 381 -12.69 21.80 2.25
C THR A 381 -11.37 21.55 1.52
N GLU A 382 -11.27 20.48 0.74
CA GLU A 382 -10.09 20.15 -0.06
C GLU A 382 -9.78 21.18 -1.14
N TRP A 383 -10.77 22.00 -1.49
CA TRP A 383 -10.73 22.94 -2.60
C TRP A 383 -10.47 24.39 -2.18
N HIS A 384 -10.30 24.64 -0.88
CA HIS A 384 -9.77 25.91 -0.41
C HIS A 384 -8.25 25.90 -0.60
N GLU A 385 -7.71 26.93 -1.24
CA GLU A 385 -6.26 27.13 -1.42
C GLU A 385 -5.59 25.91 -2.10
N LEU A 386 -5.94 25.71 -3.36
CA LEU A 386 -5.40 24.63 -4.19
C LEU A 386 -3.91 24.84 -4.48
N GLU A 387 -3.07 24.29 -3.62
CA GLU A 387 -1.62 24.19 -3.87
C GLU A 387 -1.30 22.80 -4.44
N PRO A 388 -0.63 22.71 -5.62
CA PRO A 388 -0.24 21.44 -6.24
C PRO A 388 0.50 20.49 -5.29
N GLU A 389 1.35 21.06 -4.43
CA GLU A 389 2.20 20.31 -3.48
C GLU A 389 1.41 19.56 -2.42
N ARG A 390 0.21 20.08 -2.08
CA ARG A 390 -0.70 19.51 -1.06
C ARG A 390 -1.60 18.41 -1.59
N LEU A 391 -1.59 18.16 -2.91
CA LEU A 391 -2.41 17.16 -3.57
C LEU A 391 -1.67 15.82 -3.68
N GLU A 392 -2.34 14.75 -3.27
CA GLU A 392 -1.82 13.38 -3.23
C GLU A 392 -2.89 12.33 -3.59
N ILE A 393 -2.43 11.12 -3.88
CA ILE A 393 -3.31 9.95 -3.93
C ILE A 393 -3.47 9.45 -2.47
N PRO A 394 -4.70 9.26 -1.96
CA PRO A 394 -4.93 8.89 -0.58
C PRO A 394 -4.31 7.53 -0.26
N SER A 395 -3.74 7.40 0.94
CA SER A 395 -3.26 6.11 1.45
C SER A 395 -4.40 5.11 1.63
N THR A 396 -4.06 3.82 1.63
CA THR A 396 -5.04 2.75 1.92
C THR A 396 -5.68 2.89 3.30
N ALA A 397 -4.93 3.42 4.29
CA ALA A 397 -5.46 3.73 5.61
C ALA A 397 -6.54 4.82 5.55
N ARG A 398 -6.33 5.88 4.77
CA ARG A 398 -7.32 6.94 4.56
C ARG A 398 -8.59 6.41 3.89
N VAL A 399 -8.44 5.56 2.86
CA VAL A 399 -9.58 4.88 2.24
C VAL A 399 -10.33 4.01 3.25
N SER A 400 -9.62 3.25 4.08
CA SER A 400 -10.25 2.41 5.12
C SER A 400 -11.06 3.24 6.13
N ILE A 401 -10.55 4.40 6.55
CA ILE A 401 -11.28 5.32 7.45
C ILE A 401 -12.54 5.85 6.75
N GLN A 402 -12.43 6.21 5.48
CA GLN A 402 -13.54 6.71 4.68
C GLN A 402 -14.64 5.65 4.50
N LEU A 403 -14.26 4.40 4.19
CA LEU A 403 -15.19 3.27 4.11
C LEU A 403 -15.84 2.97 5.46
N GLY A 404 -15.11 3.10 6.57
CA GLY A 404 -15.67 2.96 7.92
C GLY A 404 -16.75 4.01 8.21
N ARG A 405 -16.54 5.26 7.79
CA ARG A 405 -17.56 6.32 7.89
C ARG A 405 -18.77 6.06 6.99
N PHE A 406 -18.54 5.51 5.80
CA PHE A 406 -19.61 5.13 4.87
C PHE A 406 -20.47 4.01 5.44
N GLY A 407 -19.85 2.96 5.97
CA GLY A 407 -20.56 1.88 6.66
C GLY A 407 -21.36 2.38 7.86
N ALA A 408 -20.76 3.23 8.70
CA ALA A 408 -21.45 3.85 9.84
C ALA A 408 -22.64 4.71 9.40
N TRP A 409 -22.52 5.43 8.27
CA TRP A 409 -23.62 6.21 7.70
C TRP A 409 -24.80 5.35 7.27
N LEU A 410 -24.52 4.16 6.72
CA LEU A 410 -25.52 3.17 6.33
C LEU A 410 -26.09 2.39 7.52
N GLY A 411 -25.64 2.66 8.75
CA GLY A 411 -26.02 1.86 9.92
C GLY A 411 -25.45 0.43 9.90
N LEU A 412 -24.42 0.17 9.08
CA LEU A 412 -23.76 -1.12 8.99
C LEU A 412 -22.77 -1.25 10.17
N THR A 413 -23.27 -1.63 11.34
CA THR A 413 -22.42 -2.03 12.46
C THR A 413 -22.08 -3.50 12.32
N HIS A 414 -20.80 -3.82 12.17
CA HIS A 414 -20.34 -5.18 12.38
C HIS A 414 -20.39 -5.44 13.89
N GLU A 415 -21.35 -6.24 14.35
CA GLU A 415 -21.20 -6.95 15.64
C GLU A 415 -20.02 -7.91 15.45
N ALA A 416 -18.80 -7.40 15.66
CA ALA A 416 -17.65 -8.26 15.82
C ALA A 416 -17.90 -9.02 17.12
N GLY A 417 -18.36 -10.26 16.98
CA GLY A 417 -18.71 -11.15 18.08
C GLY A 417 -17.71 -11.04 19.23
N ARG A 418 -18.17 -10.41 20.32
CA ARG A 418 -17.84 -10.89 21.65
C ARG A 418 -18.65 -12.17 21.82
N GLY A 419 -18.09 -13.29 21.37
CA GLY A 419 -18.74 -14.58 21.43
C GLY A 419 -17.69 -15.66 21.51
N SER A 420 -17.40 -16.06 22.75
CA SER A 420 -16.75 -17.29 23.23
C SER A 420 -15.36 -17.64 22.69
#